data_AF-A0A9D5ZGH7-F1
#
_entry.id   AF-A0A9D5ZGH7-F1
#
_cell.length_a   1.000
_cell.length_b   1.000
_cell.length_c   1.000
_cell.angle_alpha   90.00
_cell.angle_beta   90.00
_cell.angle_gamma   90.00
#
_symmetry.space_group_name_H-M   'P 1'
#
loop_
_entity.id
_entity.type
_entity.pdbx_description
1 polymer ?
#
loop_
_entity_poly.entity_id
_entity_poly.type
_entity_poly.pdbx_seq_one_letter_code
_entity_poly.pdbx_strand_id
1 'polypeptide(L)'
;MAEAGRYAGTMNDASPTPYTTSKDAAAAGEQNGQTKSQTGANTPQSPANGAPPPIPANKTDLFKGREKEWNDFYSATGKTGSGPLERDAYMAVFGQEGGMQKDQEGSAASGITQGTLDDLIKRGKLSGIQAGTPPSSLTVDQRAQFYKAYFDEKLHSVGGSKALNGLPDRHSAQTLADTVYRQGHRGAAESIQKAANRVKPGAISLDMRFGPQTFEAYKALASDPKTRDRFYQALAEERWNYVQNLPGHGPGDKLRADYFRNWR
;
A
#
# COMPACT_ATOMS: atom_id res chain seq x y z
N MET A 1 13.75 17.68 9.84
CA MET A 1 12.30 17.75 10.12
C MET A 1 11.60 17.06 8.99
N ALA A 2 11.00 15.89 9.23
CA ALA A 2 10.22 15.19 8.21
C ALA A 2 8.82 15.85 8.17
N GLU A 3 8.46 16.47 7.05
CA GLU A 3 7.07 16.88 6.79
C GLU A 3 6.19 15.63 6.82
N ALA A 4 5.35 15.52 7.86
CA ALA A 4 4.20 14.63 7.81
C ALA A 4 3.28 15.20 6.72
N GLY A 5 3.27 14.55 5.55
CA GLY A 5 2.46 14.97 4.42
C GLY A 5 0.99 15.04 4.81
N ARG A 6 0.43 16.25 4.77
CA ARG A 6 -0.98 16.56 4.99
C ARG A 6 -1.84 15.73 4.05
N TYR A 7 -2.67 14.82 4.57
CA TYR A 7 -3.85 14.33 3.84
C TYR A 7 -4.86 13.68 4.79
N ALA A 8 -5.86 14.48 5.18
CA ALA A 8 -7.19 13.97 5.49
C ALA A 8 -8.09 14.25 4.28
N GLY A 9 -7.79 13.61 3.14
CA GLY A 9 -8.67 13.66 1.98
C GLY A 9 -9.92 12.83 2.26
N THR A 10 -11.08 13.46 2.39
CA THR A 10 -12.36 12.79 2.25
C THR A 10 -12.46 12.25 0.83
N MET A 11 -12.00 11.02 0.61
CA MET A 11 -12.27 10.28 -0.63
C MET A 11 -13.74 9.88 -0.63
N ASN A 12 -14.62 10.85 -0.87
CA ASN A 12 -15.91 10.56 -1.45
C ASN A 12 -15.64 9.96 -2.83
N ASP A 13 -16.27 8.83 -3.14
CA ASP A 13 -16.38 8.23 -4.47
C ASP A 13 -17.06 9.25 -5.43
N ALA A 14 -16.35 10.31 -5.81
CA ALA A 14 -16.77 11.23 -6.84
C ALA A 14 -16.58 10.51 -8.18
N SER A 15 -17.71 10.16 -8.80
CA SER A 15 -17.77 9.61 -10.15
C SER A 15 -17.16 10.62 -11.14
N PRO A 16 -16.11 10.26 -11.91
CA PRO A 16 -15.62 11.16 -12.94
C PRO A 16 -16.44 11.00 -14.23
N THR A 17 -16.68 12.15 -14.85
CA THR A 17 -17.16 12.33 -16.22
C THR A 17 -16.22 11.65 -17.24
N PRO A 18 -16.72 11.28 -18.43
CA PRO A 18 -15.94 10.54 -19.43
C PRO A 18 -14.86 11.44 -20.04
N TYR A 19 -13.61 10.98 -20.01
CA TYR A 19 -12.52 11.56 -20.81
C TYR A 19 -12.36 10.80 -22.13
N THR A 20 -12.35 11.57 -23.21
CA THR A 20 -12.07 11.17 -24.59
C THR A 20 -10.62 10.76 -24.78
N THR A 21 -10.41 9.68 -25.53
CA THR A 21 -9.09 9.16 -25.95
C THR A 21 -8.40 10.09 -26.95
N SER A 22 -7.15 10.47 -26.70
CA SER A 22 -6.23 10.93 -27.75
C SER A 22 -5.18 9.86 -28.04
N LYS A 23 -5.14 9.44 -29.32
CA LYS A 23 -4.04 8.70 -29.97
C LYS A 23 -2.86 9.63 -30.24
N ASP A 24 -1.73 9.00 -30.55
CA ASP A 24 -0.43 9.53 -31.02
C ASP A 24 0.63 9.62 -29.91
N ALA A 25 1.90 9.27 -30.10
CA ALA A 25 2.61 8.30 -30.93
C ALA A 25 4.03 8.20 -30.31
N ALA A 26 4.74 7.12 -30.60
CA ALA A 26 6.05 6.74 -30.06
C ALA A 26 7.24 7.66 -30.45
N ALA A 27 8.33 7.62 -29.68
CA ALA A 27 9.69 7.43 -30.19
C ALA A 27 10.70 7.09 -29.07
N ALA A 28 11.60 6.17 -29.41
CA ALA A 28 12.61 5.56 -28.56
C ALA A 28 13.86 6.44 -28.36
N GLY A 29 14.57 6.19 -27.25
CA GLY A 29 15.93 6.63 -27.02
C GLY A 29 16.65 5.60 -26.14
N GLU A 30 17.43 4.71 -26.77
CA GLU A 30 18.37 3.83 -26.10
C GLU A 30 19.55 4.64 -25.56
N GLN A 31 19.88 4.50 -24.28
CA GLN A 31 21.21 4.80 -23.78
C GLN A 31 21.77 3.62 -22.98
N ASN A 32 22.97 3.25 -23.43
CA ASN A 32 23.76 2.11 -23.07
C ASN A 32 24.59 2.46 -21.81
N GLY A 33 24.47 1.67 -20.75
CA GLY A 33 25.17 1.88 -19.49
C GLY A 33 25.37 0.57 -18.74
N GLN A 34 26.44 -0.15 -19.08
CA GLN A 34 26.89 -1.36 -18.38
C GLN A 34 27.11 -1.08 -16.90
N THR A 35 26.27 -1.67 -16.05
CA THR A 35 26.53 -1.84 -14.62
C THR A 35 26.79 -3.32 -14.33
N LYS A 36 27.93 -3.58 -13.69
CA LYS A 36 28.43 -4.91 -13.31
C LYS A 36 27.37 -5.67 -12.50
N SER A 37 26.96 -6.82 -13.01
CA SER A 37 26.07 -7.77 -12.34
C SER A 37 26.78 -8.39 -11.13
N GLN A 38 26.33 -8.04 -9.92
CA GLN A 38 26.50 -8.90 -8.75
C GLN A 38 25.37 -9.92 -8.76
N THR A 39 25.65 -11.10 -9.30
CA THR A 39 24.82 -12.31 -9.16
C THR A 39 24.93 -12.84 -7.73
N GLY A 40 24.12 -12.27 -6.84
CA GLY A 40 23.64 -12.95 -5.65
C GLY A 40 22.12 -12.94 -5.76
N ALA A 41 21.51 -14.08 -6.12
CA ALA A 41 20.07 -14.22 -6.08
C ALA A 41 19.65 -14.22 -4.60
N ASN A 42 19.34 -13.03 -4.07
CA ASN A 42 18.61 -12.89 -2.81
C ASN A 42 17.22 -13.49 -3.04
N THR A 43 17.06 -14.76 -2.70
CA THR A 43 15.73 -15.38 -2.56
C THR A 43 14.93 -14.52 -1.58
N PRO A 44 13.70 -14.09 -1.91
CA PRO A 44 12.86 -13.33 -1.00
C PRO A 44 12.71 -14.11 0.31
N GLN A 45 13.32 -13.60 1.39
CA GLN A 45 13.28 -14.25 2.68
C GLN A 45 11.83 -14.19 3.18
N SER A 46 11.15 -15.33 3.27
CA SER A 46 9.93 -15.43 4.08
C SER A 46 10.29 -14.98 5.50
N PRO A 47 9.49 -14.11 6.14
CA PRO A 47 9.80 -13.62 7.47
C PRO A 47 9.96 -14.81 8.44
N ALA A 48 11.01 -14.77 9.25
CA ALA A 48 11.16 -15.71 10.36
C ALA A 48 9.92 -15.56 11.26
N ASN A 49 9.21 -16.67 11.49
CA ASN A 49 7.99 -16.68 12.31
C ASN A 49 8.26 -16.01 13.66
N GLY A 50 7.67 -14.82 13.88
CA GLY A 50 7.59 -14.19 15.19
C GLY A 50 8.29 -12.84 15.36
N ALA A 51 9.16 -12.41 14.45
CA ALA A 51 9.82 -11.10 14.54
C ALA A 51 9.10 -10.04 13.68
N PRO A 52 8.97 -8.79 14.16
CA PRO A 52 8.43 -7.70 13.36
C PRO A 52 9.35 -7.44 12.14
N PRO A 53 8.77 -7.03 10.99
CA PRO A 53 9.57 -6.56 9.87
C PRO A 53 10.43 -5.35 10.29
N PRO A 54 11.59 -5.09 9.64
CA PRO A 54 12.31 -3.83 9.82
C PRO A 54 11.42 -2.63 9.50
N ILE A 55 11.58 -1.56 10.28
CA ILE A 55 11.01 -0.24 10.00
C ILE A 55 11.43 0.18 8.58
N PRO A 56 10.53 0.75 7.76
CA PRO A 56 10.88 1.24 6.43
C PRO A 56 12.10 2.17 6.47
N ALA A 57 13.05 1.96 5.57
CA ALA A 57 14.30 2.74 5.55
C ALA A 57 14.06 4.25 5.43
N ASN A 58 12.99 4.66 4.74
CA ASN A 58 12.57 6.06 4.62
C ASN A 58 11.82 6.61 5.86
N LYS A 59 11.73 5.82 6.94
CA LYS A 59 11.00 6.13 8.18
C LYS A 59 11.82 5.80 9.44
N THR A 60 13.09 5.44 9.31
CA THR A 60 13.95 5.10 10.46
C THR A 60 14.03 6.24 11.49
N ASP A 61 14.28 7.47 11.03
CA ASP A 61 14.38 8.64 11.91
C ASP A 61 13.07 8.95 12.64
N LEU A 62 11.93 8.69 12.00
CA LEU A 62 10.61 8.89 12.58
C LEU A 62 10.35 7.96 13.78
N PHE A 63 10.86 6.74 13.71
CA PHE A 63 10.68 5.71 14.74
C PHE A 63 11.85 5.63 15.74
N LYS A 64 12.88 6.46 15.59
CA LYS A 64 14.01 6.50 16.53
C LYS A 64 13.53 6.86 17.93
N GLY A 65 13.73 5.96 18.90
CA GLY A 65 13.23 6.09 20.27
C GLY A 65 11.74 5.74 20.44
N ARG A 66 11.08 5.26 19.38
CA ARG A 66 9.69 4.81 19.33
C ARG A 66 9.57 3.36 18.85
N GLU A 67 10.63 2.58 18.93
CA GLU A 67 10.68 1.20 18.46
C GLU A 67 9.68 0.29 19.20
N LYS A 68 9.37 0.62 20.46
CA LYS A 68 8.33 -0.07 21.23
C LYS A 68 6.98 -0.02 20.52
N GLU A 69 6.63 1.11 19.94
CA GLU A 69 5.36 1.31 19.23
C GLU A 69 5.24 0.39 18.01
N TRP A 70 6.32 0.25 17.25
CA TRP A 70 6.43 -0.67 16.12
C TRP A 70 6.20 -2.12 16.56
N ASN A 71 6.85 -2.52 17.66
CA ASN A 71 6.73 -3.88 18.20
C ASN A 71 5.34 -4.16 18.80
N ASP A 72 4.75 -3.17 19.49
CA ASP A 72 3.40 -3.26 20.05
C ASP A 72 2.37 -3.43 18.93
N PHE A 73 2.47 -2.65 17.85
CA PHE A 73 1.57 -2.78 16.71
C PHE A 73 1.71 -4.13 16.01
N TYR A 74 2.95 -4.61 15.77
CA TYR A 74 3.17 -5.95 15.22
C TYR A 74 2.53 -7.03 16.11
N SER A 75 2.66 -6.92 17.43
CA SER A 75 2.04 -7.85 18.38
C SER A 75 0.51 -7.80 18.31
N ALA A 76 -0.07 -6.61 18.22
CA ALA A 76 -1.51 -6.41 18.08
C ALA A 76 -2.08 -7.02 16.79
N THR A 77 -1.38 -6.92 15.65
CA THR A 77 -1.79 -7.59 14.41
C THR A 77 -1.75 -9.13 14.51
N GLY A 78 -1.00 -9.70 15.46
CA GLY A 78 -1.06 -11.14 15.74
C GLY A 78 -2.39 -11.56 16.38
N LYS A 79 -3.00 -10.66 17.17
CA LYS A 79 -4.28 -10.92 17.86
C LYS A 79 -5.49 -10.90 16.93
N THR A 80 -5.36 -10.33 15.72
CA THR A 80 -6.45 -10.25 14.73
C THR A 80 -6.59 -11.53 13.90
N GLY A 81 -5.76 -12.55 14.15
CA GLY A 81 -5.72 -13.79 13.36
C GLY A 81 -5.12 -13.61 11.96
N SER A 82 -4.39 -12.51 11.75
CA SER A 82 -3.77 -12.19 10.47
C SER A 82 -2.52 -13.05 10.21
N GLY A 83 -2.39 -13.51 8.97
CA GLY A 83 -1.22 -14.30 8.54
C GLY A 83 0.06 -13.45 8.44
N PRO A 84 1.25 -14.07 8.27
CA PRO A 84 2.52 -13.36 8.29
C PRO A 84 2.64 -12.21 7.27
N LEU A 85 2.28 -12.44 6.00
CA LEU A 85 2.41 -11.41 4.96
C LEU A 85 1.35 -10.30 5.11
N GLU A 86 0.17 -10.66 5.60
CA GLU A 86 -0.87 -9.69 5.96
C GLU A 86 -0.40 -8.76 7.10
N ARG A 87 0.22 -9.33 8.15
CA ARG A 87 0.81 -8.53 9.23
C ARG A 87 1.92 -7.62 8.71
N ASP A 88 2.82 -8.15 7.88
CA ASP A 88 3.89 -7.34 7.29
C ASP A 88 3.37 -6.21 6.40
N ALA A 89 2.28 -6.45 5.68
CA ALA A 89 1.58 -5.44 4.90
C ALA A 89 1.00 -4.34 5.79
N TYR A 90 0.37 -4.68 6.91
CA TYR A 90 -0.12 -3.68 7.87
C TYR A 90 1.01 -2.86 8.47
N MET A 91 2.12 -3.51 8.84
CA MET A 91 3.30 -2.83 9.36
C MET A 91 3.88 -1.84 8.36
N ALA A 92 3.96 -2.20 7.07
CA ALA A 92 4.45 -1.28 6.04
C ALA A 92 3.58 -0.03 5.94
N VAL A 93 2.26 -0.19 5.85
CA VAL A 93 1.34 0.93 5.79
C VAL A 93 1.43 1.77 7.07
N PHE A 94 1.36 1.15 8.25
CA PHE A 94 1.50 1.83 9.54
C PHE A 94 2.78 2.68 9.63
N GLY A 95 3.91 2.13 9.17
CA GLY A 95 5.18 2.84 9.11
C GLY A 95 5.16 4.02 8.15
N GLN A 96 4.61 3.83 6.95
CA GLN A 96 4.49 4.91 5.97
C GLN A 96 3.57 6.03 6.45
N GLU A 97 2.51 5.70 7.19
CA GLU A 97 1.49 6.61 7.75
C GLU A 97 1.90 7.30 9.06
N GLY A 98 3.13 7.14 9.54
CA GLY A 98 3.62 7.89 10.71
C GLY A 98 3.57 7.15 12.05
N GLY A 99 3.07 5.92 12.07
CA GLY A 99 2.80 5.17 13.28
C GLY A 99 1.63 5.76 14.09
N MET A 100 1.75 5.84 15.40
CA MET A 100 0.73 6.34 16.34
C MET A 100 0.65 7.87 16.41
N GLN A 101 1.52 8.60 15.70
CA GLN A 101 1.47 10.06 15.74
C GLN A 101 0.15 10.56 15.20
N LYS A 102 -0.43 11.50 15.94
CA LYS A 102 -1.53 12.30 15.46
C LYS A 102 -0.98 13.30 14.45
N ASP A 103 -1.72 13.51 13.37
CA ASP A 103 -1.50 14.66 12.48
C ASP A 103 -1.63 15.96 13.29
N GLN A 104 -0.69 16.90 13.10
CA GLN A 104 -0.66 18.14 13.88
C GLN A 104 -1.90 19.01 13.59
N GLU A 105 -2.41 18.94 12.37
CA GLU A 105 -3.50 19.78 11.87
C GLU A 105 -4.80 18.98 11.63
N GLY A 106 -4.78 17.66 11.83
CA GLY A 106 -5.87 16.74 11.50
C GLY A 106 -6.39 15.90 12.67
N SER A 107 -7.47 15.16 12.41
CA SER A 107 -7.97 14.11 13.32
C SER A 107 -7.35 12.74 13.05
N ALA A 108 -6.56 12.62 11.97
CA ALA A 108 -5.98 11.36 11.57
C ALA A 108 -4.83 10.91 12.48
N ALA A 109 -4.72 9.60 12.69
CA ALA A 109 -3.58 8.97 13.36
C ALA A 109 -3.38 7.57 12.77
N SER A 110 -2.13 7.17 12.53
CA SER A 110 -1.82 5.91 11.81
C SER A 110 -2.49 5.78 10.45
N GLY A 111 -2.67 6.89 9.73
CA GLY A 111 -3.37 6.94 8.44
C GLY A 111 -4.89 6.76 8.54
N ILE A 112 -5.43 6.54 9.74
CA ILE A 112 -6.86 6.33 9.97
C ILE A 112 -7.55 7.69 10.01
N THR A 113 -8.46 7.93 9.08
CA THR A 113 -9.32 9.12 9.09
C THR A 113 -10.60 8.86 9.91
N GLN A 114 -11.19 9.91 10.46
CA GLN A 114 -12.46 9.81 11.20
C GLN A 114 -13.57 9.19 10.34
N GLY A 115 -13.70 9.66 9.09
CA GLY A 115 -14.76 9.19 8.19
C GLY A 115 -14.68 7.70 7.88
N THR A 116 -13.49 7.17 7.61
CA THR A 116 -13.31 5.73 7.35
C THR A 116 -13.55 4.90 8.60
N LEU A 117 -13.12 5.39 9.78
CA LEU A 117 -13.38 4.72 11.06
C LEU A 117 -14.88 4.62 11.35
N ASP A 118 -15.60 5.74 11.23
CA ASP A 118 -17.04 5.77 11.49
C ASP A 118 -17.84 4.93 10.48
N ASP A 119 -17.46 4.91 9.20
CA ASP A 119 -18.11 4.04 8.19
C ASP A 119 -17.95 2.55 8.55
N LEU A 120 -16.75 2.12 8.93
CA LEU A 120 -16.51 0.73 9.34
C LEU A 120 -17.25 0.35 10.63
N ILE A 121 -17.35 1.27 11.60
CA ILE A 121 -18.16 1.08 12.81
C ILE A 121 -19.65 0.95 12.43
N LYS A 122 -20.17 1.88 11.63
CA LYS A 122 -21.57 1.90 11.18
C LYS A 122 -21.97 0.62 10.44
N ARG A 123 -21.04 0.04 9.66
CA ARG A 123 -21.23 -1.23 8.94
C ARG A 123 -21.05 -2.48 9.80
N GLY A 124 -20.78 -2.33 11.10
CA GLY A 124 -20.57 -3.45 12.03
C GLY A 124 -19.28 -4.22 11.79
N LYS A 125 -18.29 -3.62 11.10
CA LYS A 125 -16.99 -4.25 10.82
C LYS A 125 -16.00 -4.11 11.98
N LEU A 126 -16.26 -3.18 12.89
CA LEU A 126 -15.44 -2.93 14.07
C LEU A 126 -16.29 -3.05 15.33
N SER A 127 -15.99 -4.06 16.15
CA SER A 127 -16.62 -4.27 17.46
C SER A 127 -15.79 -3.64 18.58
N GLY A 128 -16.44 -3.08 19.61
CA GLY A 128 -15.74 -2.55 20.78
C GLY A 128 -15.07 -1.18 20.57
N ILE A 129 -15.47 -0.46 19.52
CA ILE A 129 -15.11 0.95 19.28
C ILE A 129 -16.42 1.74 19.23
N GLN A 130 -16.55 2.74 20.09
CA GLN A 130 -17.74 3.60 20.12
C GLN A 130 -17.75 4.52 18.89
N ALA A 131 -18.91 4.74 18.27
CA ALA A 131 -19.06 5.71 17.19
C ALA A 131 -18.59 7.11 17.62
N GLY A 132 -17.86 7.81 16.74
CA GLY A 132 -17.27 9.11 17.06
C GLY A 132 -15.99 9.05 17.91
N THR A 133 -15.47 7.86 18.24
CA THR A 133 -14.12 7.74 18.82
C THR A 133 -13.11 8.34 17.84
N PRO A 134 -12.26 9.29 18.26
CA PRO A 134 -11.27 9.86 17.36
C PRO A 134 -10.13 8.86 17.07
N PRO A 135 -9.59 8.81 15.84
CA PRO A 135 -8.49 7.91 15.49
C PRO A 135 -7.30 7.98 16.46
N SER A 136 -6.97 9.16 16.99
CA SER A 136 -5.89 9.34 17.97
C SER A 136 -6.13 8.62 19.30
N SER A 137 -7.39 8.34 19.66
CA SER A 137 -7.76 7.67 20.90
C SER A 137 -7.88 6.16 20.77
N LEU A 138 -7.69 5.61 19.56
CA LEU A 138 -7.69 4.16 19.38
C LEU A 138 -6.49 3.52 20.07
N THR A 139 -6.74 2.44 20.80
CA THR A 139 -5.67 1.57 21.32
C THR A 139 -4.93 0.90 20.17
N VAL A 140 -3.74 0.36 20.45
CA VAL A 140 -2.95 -0.39 19.46
C VAL A 140 -3.74 -1.57 18.90
N ASP A 141 -4.48 -2.29 19.74
CA ASP A 141 -5.31 -3.43 19.35
C ASP A 141 -6.49 -2.98 18.45
N GLN A 142 -7.15 -1.86 18.78
CA GLN A 142 -8.23 -1.30 17.94
C GLN A 142 -7.70 -0.82 16.57
N ARG A 143 -6.48 -0.27 16.51
CA ARG A 143 -5.84 0.08 15.23
C ARG A 143 -5.56 -1.16 14.40
N ALA A 144 -5.05 -2.24 15.00
CA ALA A 144 -4.83 -3.49 14.27
C ALA A 144 -6.16 -4.06 13.72
N GLN A 145 -7.24 -4.01 14.51
CA GLN A 145 -8.59 -4.37 14.06
C GLN A 145 -9.08 -3.49 12.90
N PHE A 146 -8.85 -2.17 12.97
CA PHE A 146 -9.15 -1.24 11.87
C PHE A 146 -8.45 -1.66 10.58
N TYR A 147 -7.13 -1.91 10.62
CA TYR A 147 -6.37 -2.29 9.43
C TYR A 147 -6.92 -3.58 8.82
N LYS A 148 -7.24 -4.57 9.65
CA LYS A 148 -7.87 -5.81 9.18
C LYS A 148 -9.22 -5.55 8.51
N ALA A 149 -10.11 -4.82 9.17
CA ALA A 149 -11.44 -4.50 8.63
C ALA A 149 -11.35 -3.68 7.33
N TYR A 150 -10.41 -2.73 7.26
CA TYR A 150 -10.16 -1.92 6.08
C TYR A 150 -9.76 -2.80 4.89
N PHE A 151 -8.79 -3.70 5.06
CA PHE A 151 -8.36 -4.57 3.97
C PHE A 151 -9.37 -5.67 3.65
N ASP A 152 -10.14 -6.17 4.62
CA ASP A 152 -11.28 -7.04 4.34
C ASP A 152 -12.30 -6.36 3.43
N GLU A 153 -12.59 -5.08 3.67
CA GLU A 153 -13.50 -4.29 2.83
C GLU A 153 -12.88 -3.97 1.46
N LYS A 154 -11.64 -3.46 1.42
CA LYS A 154 -11.01 -3.04 0.16
C LYS A 154 -10.58 -4.21 -0.73
N LEU A 155 -10.41 -5.40 -0.19
CA LEU A 155 -10.03 -6.60 -0.95
C LEU A 155 -11.14 -7.67 -0.94
N HIS A 156 -12.38 -7.30 -0.60
CA HIS A 156 -13.49 -8.26 -0.48
C HIS A 156 -13.69 -9.12 -1.73
N SER A 157 -13.46 -8.56 -2.92
CA SER A 157 -13.59 -9.22 -4.22
C SER A 157 -12.57 -10.34 -4.45
N VAL A 158 -11.53 -10.43 -3.63
CA VAL A 158 -10.42 -11.39 -3.76
C VAL A 158 -10.11 -12.13 -2.45
N GLY A 159 -11.08 -12.16 -1.52
CA GLY A 159 -10.95 -12.88 -0.25
C GLY A 159 -10.56 -12.02 0.96
N GLY A 160 -10.69 -10.69 0.85
CA GLY A 160 -10.44 -9.75 1.94
C GLY A 160 -8.97 -9.63 2.28
N SER A 161 -8.67 -9.32 3.55
CA SER A 161 -7.29 -9.10 3.99
C SER A 161 -6.40 -10.34 3.83
N LYS A 162 -7.01 -11.53 3.90
CA LYS A 162 -6.32 -12.82 3.75
C LYS A 162 -5.67 -12.98 2.38
N ALA A 163 -6.16 -12.29 1.35
CA ALA A 163 -5.57 -12.31 0.01
C ALA A 163 -4.08 -11.92 0.02
N LEU A 164 -3.66 -11.06 0.96
CA LEU A 164 -2.27 -10.64 1.10
C LEU A 164 -1.32 -11.82 1.41
N ASN A 165 -1.81 -12.86 2.09
CA ASN A 165 -1.02 -14.08 2.34
C ASN A 165 -0.90 -14.99 1.11
N GLY A 166 -1.65 -14.73 0.04
CA GLY A 166 -1.58 -15.46 -1.22
C GLY A 166 -0.52 -14.92 -2.19
N LEU A 167 0.22 -13.88 -1.82
CA LEU A 167 1.24 -13.24 -2.63
C LEU A 167 2.61 -13.92 -2.47
N PRO A 168 3.51 -13.81 -3.47
CA PRO A 168 4.73 -14.63 -3.50
C PRO A 168 5.74 -14.27 -2.40
N ASP A 169 5.75 -13.03 -1.93
CA ASP A 169 6.66 -12.58 -0.89
C ASP A 169 6.13 -11.36 -0.12
N ARG A 170 6.85 -11.01 0.96
CA ARG A 170 6.58 -9.83 1.80
C ARG A 170 6.54 -8.55 0.98
N HIS A 171 7.47 -8.36 0.07
CA HIS A 171 7.54 -7.13 -0.70
C HIS A 171 6.27 -6.95 -1.54
N SER A 172 5.80 -8.02 -2.18
CA SER A 172 4.56 -8.06 -2.93
C SER A 172 3.35 -7.71 -2.08
N ALA A 173 3.25 -8.24 -0.86
CA ALA A 173 2.15 -7.93 0.05
C ALA A 173 2.17 -6.47 0.52
N GLN A 174 3.34 -5.95 0.87
CA GLN A 174 3.50 -4.57 1.31
C GLN A 174 3.21 -3.57 0.19
N THR A 175 3.73 -3.81 -1.02
CA THR A 175 3.49 -2.97 -2.19
C THR A 175 2.00 -2.92 -2.54
N LEU A 176 1.31 -4.07 -2.55
CA LEU A 176 -0.13 -4.10 -2.86
C LEU A 176 -0.94 -3.33 -1.80
N ALA A 177 -0.70 -3.64 -0.52
CA ALA A 177 -1.43 -3.02 0.57
C ALA A 177 -1.24 -1.50 0.58
N ASP A 178 -0.01 -1.02 0.40
CA ASP A 178 0.29 0.41 0.35
C ASP A 178 -0.34 1.12 -0.85
N THR A 179 -0.38 0.44 -2.00
CA THR A 179 -1.04 0.95 -3.21
C THR A 179 -2.55 1.12 -2.96
N VAL A 180 -3.22 0.08 -2.44
CA VAL A 180 -4.65 0.10 -2.11
C VAL A 180 -4.98 1.10 -1.01
N TYR A 181 -4.12 1.23 0.00
CA TYR A 181 -4.32 2.17 1.10
C TYR A 181 -4.20 3.62 0.61
N ARG A 182 -3.13 3.95 -0.11
CA ARG A 182 -2.85 5.33 -0.54
C ARG A 182 -3.79 5.82 -1.64
N GLN A 183 -4.20 4.95 -2.55
CA GLN A 183 -4.93 5.35 -3.76
C GLN A 183 -6.42 4.97 -3.74
N GLY A 184 -6.84 4.21 -2.73
CA GLY A 184 -8.15 3.58 -2.72
C GLY A 184 -8.29 2.48 -3.77
N HIS A 185 -9.48 1.88 -3.84
CA HIS A 185 -9.75 0.71 -4.67
C HIS A 185 -9.59 0.98 -6.17
N ARG A 186 -10.18 2.08 -6.66
CA ARG A 186 -10.14 2.45 -8.08
C ARG A 186 -8.75 2.87 -8.55
N GLY A 187 -8.09 3.75 -7.80
CA GLY A 187 -6.75 4.23 -8.14
C GLY A 187 -5.69 3.13 -8.11
N ALA A 188 -5.80 2.19 -7.16
CA ALA A 188 -4.94 1.02 -7.13
C ALA A 188 -5.17 0.09 -8.33
N ALA A 189 -6.42 -0.16 -8.70
CA ALA A 189 -6.74 -0.94 -9.89
C ALA A 189 -6.15 -0.32 -11.16
N GLU A 190 -6.36 0.98 -11.35
CA GLU A 190 -5.81 1.71 -12.49
C GLU A 190 -4.28 1.61 -12.55
N SER A 191 -3.59 1.91 -11.44
CA SER A 191 -2.13 1.88 -11.39
C SER A 191 -1.56 0.49 -11.68
N ILE A 192 -2.17 -0.56 -11.12
CA ILE A 192 -1.74 -1.95 -11.31
C ILE A 192 -2.04 -2.43 -12.74
N GLN A 193 -3.21 -2.15 -13.28
CA GLN A 193 -3.58 -2.55 -14.64
C GLN A 193 -2.68 -1.88 -15.69
N LYS A 194 -2.40 -0.58 -15.53
CA LYS A 194 -1.46 0.12 -16.42
C LYS A 194 -0.05 -0.44 -16.30
N ALA A 195 0.46 -0.65 -15.08
CA ALA A 195 1.79 -1.23 -14.86
C ALA A 195 1.91 -2.63 -15.45
N ALA A 196 0.89 -3.48 -15.27
CA ALA A 196 0.84 -4.81 -15.85
C ALA A 196 0.89 -4.78 -17.37
N ASN A 197 0.11 -3.90 -18.01
CA ASN A 197 0.07 -3.75 -19.45
C ASN A 197 1.34 -3.13 -20.05
N ARG A 198 2.11 -2.34 -19.29
CA ARG A 198 3.44 -1.87 -19.71
C ARG A 198 4.45 -3.02 -19.79
N VAL A 199 4.40 -3.95 -18.84
CA VAL A 199 5.33 -5.10 -18.80
C VAL A 199 4.92 -6.20 -19.77
N LYS A 200 3.62 -6.46 -19.87
CA LYS A 200 3.02 -7.46 -20.75
C LYS A 200 1.77 -6.86 -21.40
N PRO A 201 1.90 -6.29 -22.61
CA PRO A 201 0.77 -5.68 -23.32
C PRO A 201 -0.42 -6.62 -23.43
N GLY A 202 -1.61 -6.14 -23.05
CA GLY A 202 -2.85 -6.92 -23.07
C GLY A 202 -2.97 -7.98 -21.97
N ALA A 203 -2.12 -7.95 -20.93
CA ALA A 203 -2.23 -8.87 -19.80
C ALA A 203 -3.56 -8.74 -19.06
N ILE A 204 -4.13 -7.53 -18.98
CA ILE A 204 -5.37 -7.25 -18.27
C ILE A 204 -6.13 -6.07 -18.87
N SER A 205 -7.46 -6.09 -18.76
CA SER A 205 -8.32 -4.96 -19.15
C SER A 205 -8.12 -3.75 -18.24
N LEU A 206 -8.07 -2.54 -18.81
CA LEU A 206 -8.02 -1.29 -18.04
C LEU A 206 -9.46 -0.83 -17.71
N ASP A 207 -10.09 -1.48 -16.74
CA ASP A 207 -11.46 -1.18 -16.31
C ASP A 207 -11.52 -0.39 -14.97
N MET A 208 -10.36 -0.18 -14.35
CA MET A 208 -10.19 0.48 -13.05
C MET A 208 -10.97 -0.22 -11.90
N ARG A 209 -11.26 -1.51 -12.06
CA ARG A 209 -11.90 -2.33 -11.03
C ARG A 209 -10.87 -3.27 -10.40
N PHE A 210 -10.72 -3.18 -9.09
CA PHE A 210 -9.90 -4.14 -8.36
C PHE A 210 -10.73 -5.41 -8.12
N GLY A 211 -10.37 -6.47 -8.83
CA GLY A 211 -11.05 -7.77 -8.73
C GLY A 211 -10.08 -8.92 -8.99
N PRO A 212 -10.60 -10.15 -9.11
CA PRO A 212 -9.78 -11.34 -9.30
C PRO A 212 -8.76 -11.21 -10.45
N GLN A 213 -9.15 -10.63 -11.58
CA GLN A 213 -8.24 -10.46 -12.72
C GLN A 213 -7.05 -9.55 -12.36
N THR A 214 -7.30 -8.41 -11.71
CA THR A 214 -6.27 -7.45 -11.28
C THR A 214 -5.33 -8.06 -10.25
N PHE A 215 -5.89 -8.80 -9.29
CA PHE A 215 -5.11 -9.48 -8.26
C PHE A 215 -4.24 -10.62 -8.84
N GLU A 216 -4.79 -11.46 -9.72
CA GLU A 216 -4.02 -12.53 -10.35
C GLU A 216 -2.94 -12.00 -11.29
N ALA A 217 -3.21 -10.92 -12.04
CA ALA A 217 -2.19 -10.27 -12.86
C ALA A 217 -1.05 -9.70 -12.00
N TYR A 218 -1.38 -9.03 -10.90
CA TYR A 218 -0.41 -8.54 -9.92
C TYR A 218 0.45 -9.70 -9.39
N LYS A 219 -0.19 -10.76 -8.89
CA LYS A 219 0.47 -11.93 -8.33
C LYS A 219 1.38 -12.61 -9.35
N ALA A 220 0.91 -12.84 -10.57
CA ALA A 220 1.68 -13.49 -11.63
C ALA A 220 2.94 -12.70 -11.99
N LEU A 221 2.82 -11.39 -12.22
CA LEU A 221 3.95 -10.53 -12.57
C LEU A 221 4.96 -10.37 -11.43
N ALA A 222 4.47 -10.30 -10.19
CA ALA A 222 5.30 -10.25 -9.00
C ALA A 222 6.03 -11.58 -8.71
N SER A 223 5.46 -12.71 -9.14
CA SER A 223 6.02 -14.05 -8.90
C SER A 223 7.12 -14.44 -9.90
N ASP A 224 7.09 -13.91 -11.13
CA ASP A 224 8.07 -14.23 -12.17
C ASP A 224 9.28 -13.28 -12.12
N PRO A 225 10.50 -13.77 -11.79
CA PRO A 225 11.70 -12.94 -11.73
C PRO A 225 12.01 -12.18 -13.04
N LYS A 226 11.56 -12.67 -14.20
CA LYS A 226 11.77 -12.00 -15.50
C LYS A 226 10.89 -10.77 -15.72
N THR A 227 9.78 -10.67 -14.98
CA THR A 227 8.85 -9.55 -15.07
C THR A 227 8.81 -8.71 -13.81
N ARG A 228 9.14 -9.29 -12.65
CA ARG A 228 8.97 -8.69 -11.33
C ARG A 228 9.58 -7.29 -11.20
N ASP A 229 10.85 -7.14 -11.52
CA ASP A 229 11.55 -5.86 -11.33
C ASP A 229 10.99 -4.77 -12.27
N ARG A 230 10.71 -5.13 -13.53
CA ARG A 230 10.06 -4.24 -14.50
C ARG A 230 8.63 -3.87 -14.06
N PHE A 231 7.93 -4.81 -13.43
CA PHE A 231 6.59 -4.58 -12.90
C PHE A 231 6.60 -3.61 -11.72
N TYR A 232 7.50 -3.79 -10.75
CA TYR A 232 7.62 -2.85 -9.63
C TYR A 232 8.10 -1.47 -10.05
N GLN A 233 8.98 -1.39 -11.04
CA GLN A 233 9.35 -0.11 -11.65
C GLN A 233 8.14 0.59 -12.28
N ALA A 234 7.41 -0.11 -13.15
CA ALA A 234 6.21 0.42 -13.79
C ALA A 234 5.14 0.81 -12.76
N LEU A 235 4.95 0.00 -11.71
CA LEU A 235 3.97 0.27 -10.67
C LEU A 235 4.35 1.49 -9.83
N ALA A 236 5.62 1.66 -9.45
CA ALA A 236 6.08 2.85 -8.74
C ALA A 236 5.84 4.13 -9.56
N GLU A 237 6.09 4.08 -10.88
CA GLU A 237 5.80 5.18 -11.80
C GLU A 237 4.30 5.48 -11.90
N GLU A 238 3.46 4.46 -12.09
CA GLU A 238 2.00 4.68 -12.16
C GLU A 238 1.42 5.16 -10.84
N ARG A 239 2.00 4.72 -9.72
CA ARG A 239 1.61 5.20 -8.41
C ARG A 239 1.91 6.68 -8.23
N TRP A 240 3.11 7.10 -8.64
CA TRP A 240 3.47 8.51 -8.65
C TRP A 240 2.59 9.32 -9.62
N ASN A 241 2.33 8.80 -10.81
CA ASN A 241 1.46 9.44 -11.80
C ASN A 241 0.05 9.69 -11.27
N TYR A 242 -0.49 8.74 -10.52
CA TYR A 242 -1.78 8.91 -9.87
C TYR A 242 -1.71 9.99 -8.77
N VAL A 243 -0.76 9.88 -7.85
CA VAL A 243 -0.72 10.73 -6.65
C VAL A 243 -0.33 12.17 -6.97
N GLN A 244 0.55 12.43 -7.95
CA GLN A 244 0.95 13.79 -8.32
C GLN A 244 -0.20 14.63 -8.89
N ASN A 245 -1.30 13.99 -9.28
CA ASN A 245 -2.51 14.67 -9.74
C ASN A 245 -3.50 14.96 -8.59
N LEU A 246 -3.19 14.53 -7.35
CA LEU A 246 -4.04 14.78 -6.18
C LEU A 246 -3.66 16.09 -5.48
N PRO A 247 -4.65 16.83 -4.91
CA PRO A 247 -4.39 18.11 -4.23
C PRO A 247 -3.64 17.96 -2.90
N GLY A 248 -2.38 18.41 -2.83
CA GLY A 248 -1.53 18.30 -1.63
C GLY A 248 -0.47 17.20 -1.69
N HIS A 249 -0.25 16.61 -2.87
CA HIS A 249 0.89 15.70 -3.08
C HIS A 249 2.22 16.40 -2.76
N GLY A 250 3.22 15.63 -2.37
CA GLY A 250 4.55 16.18 -2.07
C GLY A 250 5.70 15.21 -2.30
N PRO A 251 6.93 15.64 -2.04
CA PRO A 251 8.13 14.80 -2.19
C PRO A 251 8.04 13.48 -1.40
N GLY A 252 7.35 13.48 -0.25
CA GLY A 252 7.10 12.28 0.55
C GLY A 252 6.31 11.19 -0.19
N ASP A 253 5.38 11.56 -1.08
CA ASP A 253 4.62 10.61 -1.89
C ASP A 253 5.50 9.94 -2.94
N LYS A 254 6.39 10.71 -3.57
CA LYS A 254 7.35 10.17 -4.53
C LYS A 254 8.31 9.20 -3.85
N LEU A 255 8.86 9.57 -2.69
CA LEU A 255 9.73 8.70 -1.89
C LEU A 255 9.01 7.42 -1.46
N ARG A 256 7.73 7.50 -1.10
CA ARG A 256 6.90 6.32 -0.75
C ARG A 256 6.65 5.43 -1.97
N ALA A 257 6.38 5.99 -3.14
CA ALA A 257 6.24 5.20 -4.37
C ALA A 257 7.58 4.52 -4.74
N ASP A 258 8.69 5.24 -4.64
CA ASP A 258 10.03 4.76 -4.96
C ASP A 258 10.56 3.73 -3.94
N TYR A 259 10.12 3.78 -2.68
CA TYR A 259 10.47 2.79 -1.64
C TYR A 259 10.17 1.36 -2.10
N PHE A 260 9.09 1.17 -2.86
CA PHE A 260 8.70 -0.14 -3.36
C PHE A 260 9.32 -0.50 -4.72
N ARG A 261 10.08 0.40 -5.36
CA ARG A 261 10.76 0.11 -6.64
C ARG A 261 11.99 -0.78 -6.45
N ASN A 262 12.76 -0.53 -5.39
CA ASN A 262 14.15 -1.00 -5.25
C ASN A 262 14.34 -2.01 -4.12
N TRP A 263 13.35 -2.86 -3.87
CA TRP A 263 13.45 -3.85 -2.79
C TRP A 263 14.49 -4.92 -3.13
N ARG A 264 15.63 -4.87 -2.45
CA ARG A 264 16.76 -5.81 -2.60
C ARG A 264 17.25 -6.29 -1.25
#